data_AF-A0AAC9PT14-F1
#
_entry.id   AF-A0AAC9PT14-F1
#
_cell.length_a   1.000
_cell.length_b   1.000
_cell.length_c   1.000
_cell.angle_alpha   90.00
_cell.angle_beta   90.00
_cell.angle_gamma   90.00
#
_symmetry.space_group_name_H-M   'P 1'
#
loop_
_entity.id
_entity.type
_entity.pdbx_description
1 polymer ?
#
loop_
_entity_poly.entity_id
_entity_poly.type
_entity_poly.pdbx_seq_one_letter_code
_entity_poly.pdbx_strand_id
1 'polypeptide(L)'
;MVSGRVMIAAPLVSAVPAHVTPGGAMSLVLVADRTTRSVALASAGRGLAALNSRAARLVCDTVTDPRPVLAVEVAATGRDHQACRVRVVVHHGQVTILLLSGETTVRQWHIARRGALAVALTSAVAHVADPIQVGAPIPAEPPIARQSVSTP
;
A
#
# COMPACT_ATOMS: atom_id res chain seq x y z
N MET A 1 20.40 -21.44 -18.73
CA MET A 1 20.37 -20.46 -17.64
C MET A 1 19.31 -19.43 -18.01
N VAL A 2 18.08 -19.58 -17.47
CA VAL A 2 16.95 -18.71 -17.84
C VAL A 2 17.09 -17.40 -17.08
N SER A 3 17.51 -16.35 -17.78
CA SER A 3 17.55 -14.98 -17.23
C SER A 3 16.12 -14.44 -17.24
N GLY A 4 15.33 -14.80 -16.22
CA GLY A 4 14.02 -14.22 -16.01
C GLY A 4 14.17 -12.77 -15.60
N ARG A 5 13.70 -11.82 -16.42
CA ARG A 5 13.52 -10.44 -15.99
C ARG A 5 12.50 -10.43 -14.86
N VAL A 6 12.93 -10.12 -13.64
CA VAL A 6 12.01 -9.77 -12.55
C VAL A 6 11.39 -8.43 -12.95
N MET A 7 10.13 -8.43 -13.38
CA MET A 7 9.37 -7.18 -13.50
C MET A 7 9.09 -6.68 -12.09
N ILE A 8 9.79 -5.61 -11.69
CA ILE A 8 9.46 -4.87 -10.49
C ILE A 8 8.16 -4.13 -10.78
N ALA A 9 7.06 -4.58 -10.19
CA ALA A 9 5.79 -3.87 -10.28
C ALA A 9 5.97 -2.47 -9.67
N ALA A 10 5.59 -1.43 -10.42
CA ALA A 10 5.64 -0.07 -9.90
C ALA A 10 4.73 0.05 -8.67
N PRO A 11 5.16 0.74 -7.60
CA PRO A 11 4.35 0.90 -6.41
C PRO A 11 3.10 1.73 -6.71
N LEU A 12 1.98 1.36 -6.08
CA LEU A 12 0.77 2.16 -6.13
C LEU A 12 0.81 3.22 -5.03
N VAL A 13 0.67 4.49 -5.41
CA VAL A 13 0.69 5.63 -4.49
C VAL A 13 -0.70 6.27 -4.46
N SER A 14 -1.23 6.51 -3.26
CA SER A 14 -2.51 7.21 -3.07
C SER A 14 -2.40 8.23 -1.95
N ALA A 15 -2.77 9.49 -2.24
CA ALA A 15 -2.78 10.57 -1.26
C ALA A 15 -4.21 10.83 -0.77
N VAL A 16 -4.39 10.87 0.54
CA VAL A 16 -5.66 11.14 1.21
C VAL A 16 -5.51 12.44 1.99
N PRO A 17 -6.39 13.44 1.78
CA PRO A 17 -6.40 14.65 2.57
C PRO A 17 -6.60 14.33 4.06
N ALA A 18 -5.74 14.90 4.90
CA ALA A 18 -5.73 14.70 6.33
C ALA A 18 -5.40 16.02 7.05
N HIS A 19 -5.66 16.05 8.34
CA HIS A 19 -5.18 17.08 9.24
C HIS A 19 -4.29 16.42 10.29
N VAL A 20 -3.10 16.97 10.52
CA VAL A 20 -2.17 16.45 11.53
C VAL A 20 -2.19 17.38 12.74
N THR A 21 -2.18 16.78 13.93
CA THR A 21 -2.14 17.53 15.19
C THR A 21 -0.88 17.17 15.96
N PRO A 22 0.00 18.15 16.28
CA PRO A 22 0.08 19.50 15.71
C PRO A 22 0.58 19.47 14.25
N GLY A 23 0.18 20.43 13.40
CA GLY A 23 0.76 20.54 12.04
C GLY A 23 -0.16 21.03 10.92
N GLY A 24 -1.48 21.06 11.11
CA GLY A 24 -2.39 21.64 10.12
C GLY A 24 -2.78 20.67 8.99
N ALA A 25 -3.30 21.22 7.90
CA ALA A 25 -3.72 20.46 6.73
C ALA A 25 -2.51 19.80 6.02
N MET A 26 -2.66 18.52 5.69
CA MET A 26 -1.60 17.69 5.14
C MET A 26 -2.19 16.52 4.33
N SER A 27 -1.35 15.71 3.71
CA SER A 27 -1.78 14.43 3.12
C SER A 27 -1.19 13.26 3.89
N LEU A 28 -2.04 12.26 4.16
CA LEU A 28 -1.57 10.89 4.41
C LEU A 28 -1.36 10.24 3.04
N VAL A 29 -0.17 9.71 2.82
CA VAL A 29 0.18 9.01 1.57
C VAL A 29 0.31 7.53 1.89
N LEU A 30 -0.44 6.71 1.16
CA LEU A 30 -0.33 5.26 1.16
C LEU A 30 0.58 4.87 -0.01
N VAL A 31 1.63 4.09 0.25
CA VAL A 31 2.50 3.53 -0.77
C VAL A 31 2.42 2.02 -0.66
N ALA A 32 1.69 1.40 -1.58
CA ALA A 32 1.54 -0.04 -1.67
C ALA A 32 2.66 -0.63 -2.54
N ASP A 33 3.43 -1.54 -1.95
CA ASP A 33 4.51 -2.26 -2.59
C ASP A 33 4.19 -3.75 -2.66
N ARG A 34 4.02 -4.24 -3.89
CA ARG A 34 3.71 -5.63 -4.17
C ARG A 34 4.87 -6.57 -3.87
N THR A 35 6.11 -6.11 -4.03
CA THR A 35 7.31 -6.96 -3.82
C THR A 35 7.47 -7.34 -2.35
N THR A 36 7.25 -6.38 -1.45
CA THR A 36 7.28 -6.60 0.00
C THR A 36 5.92 -6.94 0.61
N ARG A 37 4.85 -6.95 -0.21
CA ARG A 37 3.45 -7.12 0.22
C ARG A 37 3.10 -6.22 1.40
N SER A 38 3.50 -4.96 1.30
CA SER A 38 3.35 -3.99 2.37
C SER A 38 2.72 -2.69 1.90
N VAL A 39 2.08 -1.98 2.83
CA VAL A 39 1.54 -0.64 2.60
C VAL A 39 2.20 0.31 3.57
N ALA A 40 3.04 1.20 3.05
CA ALA A 40 3.68 2.24 3.84
C ALA A 40 2.75 3.45 4.03
N LEU A 41 2.81 4.00 5.24
CA LEU A 41 2.20 5.27 5.61
C LEU A 41 3.27 6.35 5.58
N ALA A 42 3.03 7.39 4.80
CA ALA A 42 3.94 8.51 4.62
C ALA A 42 3.22 9.85 4.74
N SER A 43 3.97 10.90 5.06
CA SER A 43 3.45 12.26 5.12
C SER A 43 4.59 13.27 4.88
N ALA A 44 4.33 14.35 4.12
CA ALA A 44 5.35 15.32 3.66
C ALA A 44 6.64 14.68 3.12
N GLY A 45 6.50 13.69 2.25
CA GLY A 45 7.65 13.02 1.63
C GLY A 45 8.48 12.17 2.59
N ARG A 46 8.00 11.88 3.81
CA ARG A 46 8.66 11.01 4.79
C ARG A 46 7.84 9.75 5.03
N GLY A 47 8.46 8.59 4.88
CA GLY A 47 7.91 7.31 5.33
C GLY A 47 7.94 7.22 6.86
N LEU A 48 6.88 6.72 7.46
CA LEU A 48 6.69 6.73 8.92
C LEU A 48 6.46 5.35 9.49
N ALA A 49 5.65 4.54 8.82
CA ALA A 49 5.39 3.16 9.21
C ALA A 49 5.02 2.31 7.98
N ALA A 50 5.13 1.00 8.10
CA ALA A 50 4.69 0.04 7.11
C ALA A 50 3.79 -1.01 7.75
N LEU A 51 2.66 -1.29 7.09
CA LEU A 51 1.74 -2.36 7.42
C LEU A 51 2.05 -3.55 6.51
N ASN A 52 2.13 -4.76 7.07
CA ASN A 52 2.07 -5.96 6.23
C ASN A 52 0.66 -6.11 5.62
N SER A 53 0.53 -6.94 4.59
CA SER A 53 -0.73 -7.16 3.88
C SER A 53 -1.91 -7.55 4.78
N ARG A 54 -1.68 -8.36 5.83
CA ARG A 54 -2.73 -8.76 6.78
C ARG A 54 -3.22 -7.58 7.62
N ALA A 55 -2.30 -6.79 8.17
CA ALA A 55 -2.63 -5.60 8.93
C ALA A 55 -3.32 -4.54 8.05
N ALA A 56 -2.83 -4.33 6.84
CA ALA A 56 -3.44 -3.42 5.87
C ALA A 56 -4.88 -3.84 5.51
N ARG A 57 -5.12 -5.14 5.32
CA ARG A 57 -6.45 -5.68 5.06
C ARG A 57 -7.39 -5.46 6.25
N LEU A 58 -6.95 -5.74 7.46
CA LEU A 58 -7.77 -5.52 8.67
C LEU A 58 -8.14 -4.04 8.86
N VAL A 59 -7.20 -3.13 8.58
CA VAL A 59 -7.47 -1.68 8.57
C VAL A 59 -8.47 -1.32 7.47
N CYS A 60 -8.31 -1.87 6.26
CA CYS A 60 -9.25 -1.68 5.16
C CYS A 60 -10.67 -2.13 5.54
N ASP A 61 -10.82 -3.36 6.03
CA ASP A 61 -12.10 -3.93 6.45
C ASP A 61 -12.77 -3.06 7.53
N THR A 62 -11.99 -2.57 8.51
CA THR A 62 -12.50 -1.67 9.55
C THR A 62 -12.97 -0.33 8.99
N VAL A 63 -12.21 0.25 8.05
CA VAL A 63 -12.55 1.54 7.42
C VAL A 63 -13.70 1.42 6.43
N THR A 64 -13.97 0.25 5.84
CA THR A 64 -15.09 0.05 4.91
C THR A 64 -16.38 -0.44 5.58
N ASP A 65 -16.32 -0.96 6.81
CA ASP A 65 -17.47 -1.50 7.54
C ASP A 65 -18.63 -0.47 7.70
N PRO A 66 -19.88 -0.78 7.37
CA PRO A 66 -20.97 0.20 7.45
C PRO A 66 -21.24 0.76 8.86
N ARG A 67 -20.73 0.13 9.93
CA ARG A 67 -20.88 0.59 11.31
C ARG A 67 -20.35 2.02 11.48
N PRO A 68 -21.05 2.87 12.26
CA PRO A 68 -20.71 4.28 12.39
C PRO A 68 -19.50 4.53 13.31
N VAL A 69 -19.20 3.63 14.25
CA VAL A 69 -18.08 3.73 15.17
C VAL A 69 -17.40 2.38 15.31
N LEU A 70 -16.09 2.34 15.05
CA LEU A 70 -15.24 1.16 15.18
C LEU A 70 -13.82 1.59 15.51
N ALA A 71 -13.05 0.70 16.14
CA ALA A 71 -11.62 0.91 16.31
C ALA A 71 -10.87 -0.39 16.09
N VAL A 72 -9.68 -0.29 15.52
CA VAL A 72 -8.74 -1.40 15.40
C VAL A 72 -7.33 -0.92 15.67
N GLU A 73 -6.51 -1.79 16.24
CA GLU A 73 -5.09 -1.56 16.43
C GLU A 73 -4.32 -2.71 15.79
N VAL A 74 -3.32 -2.38 14.97
CA VAL A 74 -2.51 -3.35 14.25
C VAL A 74 -1.04 -3.09 14.47
N ALA A 75 -0.25 -4.17 14.45
CA ALA A 75 1.20 -4.07 14.43
C ALA A 75 1.67 -3.43 13.12
N ALA A 76 2.69 -2.59 13.23
CA ALA A 76 3.33 -1.93 12.12
C ALA A 76 4.85 -1.90 12.35
N THR A 77 5.60 -1.71 11.26
CA THR A 77 7.05 -1.48 11.33
C THR A 77 7.30 0.00 11.14
N GLY A 78 7.81 0.66 12.17
CA GLY A 78 8.11 2.08 12.16
C GLY A 78 9.36 2.38 11.34
N ARG A 79 9.70 3.68 11.29
CA ARG A 79 11.01 4.12 10.84
C ARG A 79 12.12 3.41 11.66
N ASP A 80 13.25 3.15 11.02
CA ASP A 80 14.41 2.46 11.63
C ASP A 80 14.09 1.03 12.12
N HIS A 81 13.12 0.38 11.45
CA HIS A 81 12.66 -0.99 11.71
C HIS A 81 12.19 -1.27 13.14
N GLN A 82 11.81 -0.21 13.88
CA GLN A 82 11.28 -0.34 15.23
C GLN A 82 9.85 -0.89 15.20
N ALA A 83 9.49 -1.69 16.19
CA ALA A 83 8.11 -2.14 16.36
C ALA A 83 7.22 -0.94 16.73
N CYS A 84 6.13 -0.73 16.00
CA CYS A 84 5.14 0.30 16.30
C CYS A 84 3.72 -0.26 16.12
N ARG A 85 2.72 0.54 16.47
CA ARG A 85 1.32 0.18 16.33
C ARG A 85 0.57 1.27 15.59
N VAL A 86 -0.35 0.88 14.72
CA VAL A 86 -1.26 1.80 14.05
C VAL A 86 -2.65 1.54 14.59
N ARG A 87 -3.21 2.55 15.27
CA ARG A 87 -4.59 2.53 15.75
C ARG A 87 -5.45 3.35 14.80
N VAL A 88 -6.53 2.75 14.31
CA VAL A 88 -7.51 3.40 13.45
C VAL A 88 -8.82 3.44 14.20
N VAL A 89 -9.36 4.65 14.36
CA VAL A 89 -10.65 4.90 14.98
C VAL A 89 -11.55 5.53 13.95
N VAL A 90 -12.60 4.82 13.57
CA VAL A 90 -13.63 5.28 12.66
C VAL A 90 -14.73 5.93 13.47
N HIS A 91 -15.10 7.14 13.09
CA HIS A 91 -16.28 7.85 13.54
C HIS A 91 -17.20 8.12 12.34
N HIS A 92 -18.41 8.60 12.56
CA HIS A 92 -19.38 8.77 11.47
C HIS A 92 -18.82 9.65 10.35
N GLY A 93 -18.52 9.04 9.20
CA GLY A 93 -17.96 9.71 8.03
C GLY A 93 -16.49 10.15 8.15
N GLN A 94 -15.82 9.93 9.29
CA GLN A 94 -14.47 10.41 9.60
C GLN A 94 -13.58 9.29 10.14
N VAL A 95 -12.26 9.46 10.04
CA VAL A 95 -11.30 8.48 10.57
C VAL A 95 -10.15 9.20 11.25
N THR A 96 -9.81 8.77 12.46
CA THR A 96 -8.57 9.14 13.13
C THR A 96 -7.59 7.98 13.05
N ILE A 97 -6.38 8.25 12.60
CA ILE A 97 -5.28 7.28 12.57
C ILE A 97 -4.20 7.77 13.53
N LEU A 98 -3.77 6.90 14.45
CA LEU A 98 -2.67 7.15 15.37
C LEU A 98 -1.53 6.18 15.05
N LEU A 99 -0.32 6.72 14.97
CA LEU A 99 0.91 5.94 14.99
C LEU A 99 1.48 5.99 16.41
N LEU A 100 1.62 4.82 17.03
CA LEU A 100 2.06 4.65 18.40
C LEU A 100 3.43 3.95 18.44
N SER A 101 4.32 4.44 19.30
CA SER A 101 5.56 3.76 19.67
C SER A 101 5.53 3.51 21.18
N GLY A 102 5.42 2.25 21.60
CA GLY A 102 4.99 1.93 22.96
C GLY A 102 3.62 2.54 23.24
N GLU A 103 3.48 3.27 24.34
CA GLU A 103 2.26 4.00 24.74
C GLU A 103 2.20 5.43 24.19
N THR A 104 3.28 5.88 23.52
CA THR A 104 3.39 7.27 23.05
C THR A 104 2.81 7.42 21.66
N THR A 105 1.94 8.42 21.49
CA THR A 105 1.49 8.83 20.15
C THR A 105 2.59 9.60 19.44
N VAL A 106 3.15 9.00 18.40
CA VAL A 106 4.18 9.60 17.54
C VAL A 106 3.55 10.57 16.56
N ARG A 107 2.39 10.19 16.00
CA ARG A 107 1.66 11.03 15.04
C ARG A 107 0.19 10.68 15.02
N GLN A 108 -0.64 11.68 14.77
CA GLN A 108 -2.08 11.53 14.60
C GLN A 108 -2.54 12.22 13.32
N TRP A 109 -3.33 11.52 12.52
CA TRP A 109 -4.03 12.05 11.36
C TRP A 109 -5.53 12.03 11.61
N HIS A 110 -6.19 13.12 11.28
CA HIS A 110 -7.63 13.22 11.20
C HIS A 110 -8.05 13.33 9.74
N ILE A 111 -8.85 12.37 9.28
CA ILE A 111 -9.32 12.27 7.90
C ILE A 111 -10.82 12.55 7.90
N ALA A 112 -11.19 13.72 7.39
CA ALA A 112 -12.57 14.20 7.41
C ALA A 112 -13.51 13.41 6.49
N ARG A 113 -12.96 12.66 5.52
CA ARG A 113 -13.73 11.89 4.53
C ARG A 113 -13.33 10.43 4.57
N ARG A 114 -14.05 9.64 5.35
CA ARG A 114 -13.90 8.18 5.46
C ARG A 114 -13.87 7.49 4.09
N GLY A 115 -14.77 7.88 3.18
CA GLY A 115 -14.85 7.28 1.84
C GLY A 115 -13.57 7.45 1.01
N ALA A 116 -12.88 8.58 1.13
CA ALA A 116 -11.62 8.80 0.41
C ALA A 116 -10.52 7.86 0.91
N LEU A 117 -10.43 7.67 2.23
CA LEU A 117 -9.50 6.69 2.81
C LEU A 117 -9.88 5.26 2.44
N ALA A 118 -11.17 4.92 2.48
CA ALA A 118 -11.68 3.59 2.12
C ALA A 118 -11.28 3.20 0.69
N VAL A 119 -11.44 4.12 -0.27
CA VAL A 119 -11.03 3.89 -1.67
C VAL A 119 -9.52 3.70 -1.77
N ALA A 120 -8.73 4.56 -1.12
CA ALA A 120 -7.27 4.45 -1.15
C ALA A 120 -6.77 3.13 -0.54
N LEU A 121 -7.33 2.71 0.60
CA LEU A 121 -7.01 1.43 1.24
C LEU A 121 -7.43 0.23 0.40
N THR A 122 -8.63 0.27 -0.19
CA THR A 122 -9.13 -0.82 -1.05
C THR A 122 -8.19 -1.02 -2.23
N SER A 123 -7.79 0.06 -2.91
CA SER A 123 -6.85 0.00 -4.03
C SER A 123 -5.45 -0.49 -3.59
N ALA A 124 -4.95 -0.01 -2.44
CA ALA A 124 -3.67 -0.43 -1.89
C ALA A 124 -3.65 -1.93 -1.53
N VAL A 125 -4.68 -2.41 -0.85
CA VAL A 125 -4.82 -3.83 -0.46
C VAL A 125 -4.97 -4.73 -1.67
N ALA A 126 -5.77 -4.32 -2.66
CA ALA A 126 -5.90 -5.06 -3.92
C ALA A 126 -4.54 -5.16 -4.63
N HIS A 127 -3.81 -4.04 -4.73
CA HIS A 127 -2.51 -4.01 -5.40
C HIS A 127 -1.46 -4.92 -4.78
N VAL A 128 -1.40 -5.05 -3.45
CA VAL A 128 -0.46 -5.94 -2.75
C VAL A 128 -0.94 -7.40 -2.69
N ALA A 129 -2.22 -7.66 -2.92
CA ALA A 129 -2.79 -9.00 -2.98
C ALA A 129 -2.60 -9.65 -4.36
N ASP A 130 -2.46 -8.86 -5.42
CA ASP A 130 -2.20 -9.35 -6.76
C ASP A 130 -0.91 -10.22 -6.81
N PRO A 131 -0.97 -11.42 -7.40
CA PRO A 131 0.22 -12.25 -7.58
C PRO A 131 1.24 -11.53 -8.47
N ILE A 132 2.52 -11.63 -8.10
CA ILE A 132 3.62 -11.15 -8.94
C ILE A 132 3.67 -12.06 -10.16
N GLN A 133 3.34 -11.52 -11.34
CA GLN A 133 3.52 -12.24 -12.59
C GLN A 133 5.03 -12.37 -12.86
N VAL A 134 5.57 -13.57 -12.62
CA VAL A 134 6.87 -13.95 -13.16
C VAL A 134 6.66 -14.14 -14.65
N GLY A 135 7.33 -13.33 -15.47
CA GLY A 135 7.09 -13.25 -16.91
C GLY A 135 7.01 -14.64 -17.55
N ALA A 136 5.97 -14.85 -18.37
CA ALA A 136 5.88 -16.03 -19.22
C ALA A 136 7.14 -16.13 -20.10
N PRO A 137 7.63 -17.35 -20.39
CA PRO A 137 8.75 -17.52 -21.31
C PRO A 137 8.42 -16.81 -22.62
N ILE A 138 9.38 -16.01 -23.10
CA ILE A 138 9.30 -15.36 -24.41
C ILE A 138 9.00 -16.47 -25.43
N PRO A 139 7.93 -16.36 -26.26
CA PRO A 139 7.71 -17.31 -27.33
C PRO A 139 8.97 -17.39 -28.18
N ALA A 140 9.53 -18.58 -28.33
CA ALA A 140 10.69 -18.78 -29.20
C ALA A 140 10.36 -18.23 -30.59
N GLU A 141 11.23 -17.35 -31.09
CA GLU A 141 11.14 -16.79 -32.43
C GLU A 141 10.99 -17.95 -33.44
N PRO A 142 10.00 -17.92 -34.36
CA PRO A 142 9.86 -18.99 -35.33
C PRO A 142 11.12 -19.06 -36.21
N PRO A 143 11.59 -20.26 -36.58
CA PRO A 143 12.81 -20.40 -37.37
C PRO A 143 12.64 -19.66 -38.70
N ILE A 144 13.55 -18.73 -38.98
CA ILE A 144 13.65 -18.05 -40.27
C ILE A 144 13.86 -19.12 -41.34
N ALA A 145 12.85 -19.35 -42.18
CA ALA A 145 12.99 -20.20 -43.35
C ALA A 145 14.01 -19.57 -44.31
N ARG A 146 15.20 -20.17 -44.43
CA ARG A 146 16.14 -19.83 -45.50
C ARG A 146 15.52 -20.26 -46.82
N GLN A 147 15.03 -19.29 -47.60
CA GLN A 147 14.67 -19.53 -49.00
C GLN A 147 15.96 -19.70 -49.80
N SER A 148 16.23 -20.92 -50.25
CA SER A 148 17.23 -21.20 -51.28
C SER A 148 16.67 -20.72 -52.61
N VAL A 149 17.11 -19.55 -53.09
CA VAL A 149 16.82 -19.09 -54.44
C VAL A 149 17.85 -19.72 -55.37
N SER A 150 17.42 -20.69 -56.17
CA SER A 150 18.18 -21.21 -57.31
C SER A 150 18.22 -20.13 -58.40
N THR A 151 19.41 -19.70 -58.79
CA THR A 151 19.64 -18.92 -60.02
C THR A 151 19.68 -19.83 -61.25
N PRO A 152 19.22 -19.35 -62.42
CA PRO A 152 19.07 -20.14 -63.66
C PRO A 152 20.40 -20.58 -64.27
#